data_AF-A0A2V6F4G1-F1
#
_entry.id   AF-A0A2V6F4G1-F1
#
_cell.length_a   1.000
_cell.length_b   1.000
_cell.length_c   1.000
_cell.angle_alpha   90.00
_cell.angle_beta   90.00
_cell.angle_gamma   90.00
#
_symmetry.space_group_name_H-M   'P 1'
#
loop_
_entity.id
_entity.type
_entity.pdbx_description
1 polymer ?
#
loop_
_entity_poly.entity_id
_entity_poly.type
_entity_poly.pdbx_seq_one_letter_code
_entity_poly.pdbx_strand_id
1 'polypeptide(L)'
;MARVSDQKLFISPPIDGWILVVGVLLPEPGEDVDVCFRFLQRLSRELGEVQYFSVNHAVGHHAWARFERGRAIRGYAWAGETLWNQGRKTWAERKLGLTCYDYCEGETGNHITELERSRANTEKVLLLASIWSLDPSSIDDHALSDVLGIAGDLSQARQR
;
A
#
# COMPACT_ATOMS: atom_id res chain seq x y z
N MET A 1 23.64 4.27 23.44
CA MET A 1 23.42 4.44 21.99
C MET A 1 23.09 3.09 21.39
N ALA A 2 21.82 2.65 21.50
CA ALA A 2 21.39 1.39 20.93
C ALA A 2 21.36 1.54 19.40
N ARG A 3 21.98 0.58 18.70
CA ARG A 3 21.92 0.45 17.24
C ARG A 3 20.44 0.45 16.83
N VAL A 4 20.09 1.29 15.86
CA VAL A 4 18.84 1.19 15.10
C VAL A 4 18.77 -0.24 14.60
N SER A 5 17.91 -1.04 15.22
CA SER A 5 17.70 -2.43 14.84
C SER A 5 17.12 -2.43 13.44
N ASP A 6 17.72 -3.23 12.57
CA ASP A 6 17.31 -3.59 11.21
C ASP A 6 15.97 -4.36 11.24
N GLN A 7 14.94 -3.77 11.85
CA GLN A 7 13.59 -4.35 11.91
C GLN A 7 12.94 -4.17 10.54
N LYS A 8 12.96 -5.24 9.73
CA LYS A 8 12.54 -5.17 8.33
C LYS A 8 11.02 -5.33 8.12
N LEU A 9 10.29 -5.80 9.13
CA LEU A 9 8.83 -5.89 9.17
C LEU A 9 8.31 -5.70 10.60
N PHE A 10 7.24 -4.94 10.76
CA PHE A 10 6.45 -4.76 11.98
C PHE A 10 5.01 -5.20 11.74
N ILE A 11 4.45 -5.94 12.69
CA ILE A 11 3.06 -6.39 12.73
C ILE A 11 2.44 -5.89 14.03
N SER A 12 1.40 -5.06 13.93
CA SER A 12 0.70 -4.53 15.10
C SER A 12 -0.22 -5.59 15.73
N PRO A 13 -0.62 -5.40 17.00
CA PRO A 13 -1.84 -6.01 17.51
C PRO A 13 -3.06 -5.61 16.65
N PRO A 14 -4.20 -6.30 16.80
CA PRO A 14 -5.47 -5.82 16.25
C PRO A 14 -5.84 -4.46 16.84
N ILE A 15 -6.04 -3.47 15.97
CA ILE A 15 -6.49 -2.10 16.29
C ILE A 15 -7.78 -1.88 15.51
N ASP A 16 -8.90 -1.69 16.20
CA ASP A 16 -10.23 -1.53 15.59
C ASP A 16 -10.58 -2.59 14.53
N GLY A 17 -10.15 -3.83 14.76
CA GLY A 17 -10.37 -4.97 13.87
C GLY A 17 -9.36 -5.11 12.72
N TRP A 18 -8.36 -4.22 12.63
CA TRP A 18 -7.29 -4.27 11.64
C TRP A 18 -5.95 -4.67 12.23
N ILE A 19 -5.16 -5.44 11.49
CA ILE A 19 -3.76 -5.70 11.79
C ILE A 19 -2.94 -4.89 10.81
N LEU A 20 -2.09 -4.00 11.31
CA LEU A 20 -1.16 -3.25 10.48
C LEU A 20 0.12 -4.04 10.27
N VAL A 21 0.56 -4.07 9.02
CA VAL A 21 1.85 -4.64 8.63
C VAL A 21 2.62 -3.56 7.91
N VAL A 22 3.79 -3.20 8.43
CA VAL A 22 4.62 -2.11 7.91
C VAL A 22 6.05 -2.61 7.79
N GLY A 23 6.70 -2.40 6.66
CA GLY A 23 8.11 -2.75 6.52
C GLY A 23 8.58 -2.82 5.07
N VAL A 24 9.91 -2.79 4.92
CA VAL A 24 10.59 -2.82 3.62
C VAL A 24 10.60 -4.21 2.96
N LEU A 25 10.20 -5.27 3.68
CA LEU A 25 10.07 -6.62 3.10
C LEU A 25 8.72 -6.87 2.42
N LEU A 26 7.80 -5.91 2.46
CA LEU A 26 6.55 -6.03 1.72
C LEU A 26 6.83 -5.87 0.22
N PRO A 27 6.29 -6.74 -0.64
CA PRO A 27 6.50 -6.63 -2.09
C PRO A 27 6.06 -5.26 -2.61
N GLU A 28 6.96 -4.58 -3.32
CA GLU A 28 6.66 -3.31 -3.98
C GLU A 28 6.25 -3.57 -5.44
N PRO A 29 5.12 -3.03 -5.92
CA PRO A 29 4.68 -3.26 -7.30
C PRO A 29 5.66 -2.68 -8.33
N GLY A 30 6.49 -1.70 -7.94
CA GLY A 30 7.58 -1.17 -8.76
C GLY A 30 8.71 -2.15 -9.04
N GLU A 31 8.92 -3.14 -8.16
CA GLU A 31 9.89 -4.22 -8.40
C GLU A 31 9.27 -5.34 -9.23
N ASP A 32 8.09 -5.81 -8.81
CA ASP A 32 7.32 -6.82 -9.53
C ASP A 32 5.83 -6.75 -9.11
N VAL A 33 5.00 -6.22 -10.01
CA VAL A 33 3.55 -6.07 -9.81
C VAL A 33 2.85 -7.42 -9.62
N ASP A 34 3.33 -8.46 -10.25
CA ASP A 34 2.78 -9.81 -10.24
C ASP A 34 3.05 -10.50 -8.89
N VAL A 35 4.26 -10.34 -8.36
CA VAL A 35 4.63 -10.80 -7.01
C VAL A 35 3.79 -10.07 -5.96
N CYS A 36 3.68 -8.74 -6.06
CA CYS A 36 2.85 -7.94 -5.17
C CYS A 36 1.37 -8.38 -5.22
N PHE A 37 0.80 -8.53 -6.41
CA PHE A 37 -0.56 -9.01 -6.58
C PHE A 37 -0.80 -10.38 -5.95
N ARG A 38 0.07 -11.36 -6.22
CA ARG A 38 -0.07 -12.73 -5.69
C ARG A 38 0.06 -12.76 -4.17
N PHE A 39 0.96 -11.95 -3.60
CA PHE A 39 1.11 -11.78 -2.16
C PHE A 39 -0.19 -11.28 -1.52
N LEU A 40 -0.73 -10.15 -2.01
CA LEU A 40 -1.97 -9.56 -1.48
C LEU A 40 -3.18 -10.47 -1.68
N GLN A 41 -3.27 -11.13 -2.84
CA GLN A 41 -4.32 -12.09 -3.12
C GLN A 41 -4.31 -13.26 -2.14
N ARG A 42 -3.13 -13.84 -1.87
CA ARG A 42 -2.99 -14.94 -0.91
C ARG A 42 -3.38 -14.49 0.49
N LEU A 43 -2.86 -13.33 0.93
CA LEU A 43 -3.15 -12.79 2.25
C LEU A 43 -4.66 -12.56 2.45
N SER A 44 -5.34 -12.01 1.44
CA SER A 44 -6.79 -11.79 1.49
C SER A 44 -7.61 -13.09 1.50
N ARG A 45 -7.10 -14.20 0.97
CA ARG A 45 -7.78 -15.52 1.11
C ARG A 45 -7.72 -16.03 2.55
N GLU A 46 -6.63 -15.73 3.25
CA GLU A 46 -6.40 -16.19 4.62
C GLU A 46 -7.08 -15.25 5.65
N LEU A 47 -7.05 -13.93 5.41
CA LEU A 47 -7.50 -12.90 6.37
C LEU A 47 -8.85 -12.24 6.01
N GLY A 48 -9.40 -12.50 4.82
CA GLY A 48 -10.62 -11.86 4.36
C GLY A 48 -10.37 -10.56 3.59
N GLU A 49 -10.29 -9.42 4.28
CA GLU A 49 -10.03 -8.13 3.65
C GLU A 49 -8.57 -7.71 3.84
N VAL A 50 -7.92 -7.24 2.77
CA VAL A 50 -6.57 -6.68 2.81
C VAL A 50 -6.56 -5.36 2.06
N GLN A 51 -6.00 -4.35 2.71
CA GLN A 51 -5.72 -3.06 2.11
C GLN A 51 -4.22 -2.83 2.11
N TYR A 52 -3.69 -2.35 1.00
CA TYR A 52 -2.27 -2.11 0.78
C TYR A 52 -2.08 -0.67 0.36
N PHE A 53 -1.04 -0.04 0.90
CA PHE A 53 -0.64 1.32 0.60
C PHE A 53 0.88 1.39 0.57
N SER A 54 1.44 2.03 -0.46
CA SER A 54 2.87 2.28 -0.58
C SER A 54 3.11 3.67 -1.14
N VAL A 55 4.12 4.36 -0.60
CA VAL A 55 4.51 5.71 -1.02
C VAL A 55 6.02 5.85 -0.95
N ASN A 56 6.63 6.35 -2.02
CA ASN A 56 7.99 6.84 -2.05
C ASN A 56 8.00 8.28 -2.59
N HIS A 57 8.04 9.25 -1.68
CA HIS A 57 7.98 10.67 -2.03
C HIS A 57 9.17 11.15 -2.89
N ALA A 58 10.35 10.54 -2.74
CA ALA A 58 11.56 10.98 -3.44
C ALA A 58 11.44 10.83 -4.96
N VAL A 59 10.80 9.75 -5.41
CA VAL A 59 10.58 9.45 -6.84
C VAL A 59 9.13 9.60 -7.27
N GLY A 60 8.20 9.81 -6.34
CA GLY A 60 6.77 9.93 -6.63
C GLY A 60 6.08 8.59 -6.87
N HIS A 61 6.73 7.46 -6.58
CA HIS A 61 6.12 6.14 -6.70
C HIS A 61 5.06 5.97 -5.63
N HIS A 62 3.95 5.36 -5.98
CA HIS A 62 2.90 5.08 -5.03
C HIS A 62 1.99 3.98 -5.54
N ALA A 63 1.34 3.30 -4.60
CA ALA A 63 0.37 2.29 -4.90
C ALA A 63 -0.68 2.19 -3.80
N TRP A 64 -1.87 1.75 -4.17
CA TRP A 64 -2.89 1.30 -3.24
C TRP A 64 -3.68 0.15 -3.83
N ALA A 65 -4.08 -0.78 -2.98
CA ALA A 65 -4.92 -1.90 -3.40
C ALA A 65 -5.86 -2.34 -2.29
N ARG A 66 -7.00 -2.90 -2.68
CA ARG A 66 -7.98 -3.52 -1.80
C ARG A 66 -8.39 -4.85 -2.37
N PHE A 67 -8.24 -5.89 -1.56
CA PHE A 67 -8.66 -7.25 -1.86
C PHE A 67 -9.70 -7.72 -0.84
N GLU A 68 -10.65 -8.51 -1.33
CA GLU A 68 -11.62 -9.22 -0.50
C GLU A 68 -11.69 -10.68 -0.92
N ARG A 69 -11.44 -11.60 0.02
CA ARG A 69 -11.47 -13.06 -0.18
C ARG A 69 -10.70 -13.50 -1.43
N GLY A 70 -9.53 -12.90 -1.67
CA GLY A 70 -8.67 -13.20 -2.81
C GLY A 70 -9.11 -12.58 -4.14
N ARG A 71 -10.04 -11.63 -4.14
CA ARG A 71 -10.42 -10.85 -5.34
C ARG A 71 -9.93 -9.42 -5.19
N ALA A 72 -9.20 -8.90 -6.18
CA ALA A 72 -8.88 -7.48 -6.27
C ALA A 72 -10.15 -6.68 -6.55
N ILE A 73 -10.56 -5.84 -5.61
CA ILE A 73 -11.70 -4.93 -5.74
C ILE A 73 -11.25 -3.62 -6.39
N ARG A 74 -10.09 -3.12 -5.99
CA ARG A 74 -9.40 -1.96 -6.55
C ARG A 74 -7.90 -2.16 -6.45
N GLY A 75 -7.16 -1.80 -7.48
CA GLY A 75 -5.70 -1.75 -7.46
C GLY A 75 -5.20 -0.62 -8.35
N TYR A 76 -4.25 0.14 -7.85
CA TYR A 76 -3.54 1.15 -8.62
C TYR A 76 -2.08 1.20 -8.18
N ALA A 77 -1.14 1.23 -9.14
CA ALA A 77 0.28 1.40 -8.88
C ALA A 77 0.92 2.25 -9.97
N TRP A 78 1.73 3.21 -9.55
CA TRP A 78 2.47 4.13 -10.40
C TRP A 78 3.95 4.13 -10.05
N ALA A 79 4.81 3.95 -11.05
CA ALA A 79 6.26 4.07 -10.95
C ALA A 79 6.85 4.65 -12.24
N GLY A 80 6.59 5.94 -12.48
CA GLY A 80 6.92 6.59 -13.76
C GLY A 80 5.92 6.29 -14.88
N GLU A 81 5.26 5.13 -14.80
CA GLU A 81 4.13 4.72 -15.63
C GLU A 81 3.09 3.94 -14.81
N THR A 82 1.93 3.67 -15.41
CA THR A 82 0.87 2.84 -14.82
C THR A 82 1.29 1.36 -14.83
N LEU A 83 1.72 0.84 -13.68
CA LEU A 83 2.07 -0.57 -13.52
C LEU A 83 0.84 -1.45 -13.26
N TRP A 84 -0.14 -0.89 -12.56
CA TRP A 84 -1.38 -1.58 -12.23
C TRP A 84 -2.53 -0.60 -12.20
N ASN A 85 -3.63 -0.93 -12.88
CA ASN A 85 -4.89 -0.22 -12.75
C ASN A 85 -6.04 -1.22 -12.94
N GLN A 86 -6.68 -1.61 -11.84
CA GLN A 86 -7.76 -2.59 -11.83
C GLN A 86 -8.92 -2.12 -10.96
N GLY A 87 -10.14 -2.42 -11.41
CA GLY A 87 -11.37 -2.03 -10.72
C GLY A 87 -11.73 -0.56 -10.95
N ARG A 88 -12.97 -0.20 -10.63
CA ARG A 88 -13.46 1.18 -10.85
C ARG A 88 -12.87 2.11 -9.80
N LYS A 89 -12.49 3.32 -10.21
CA LYS A 89 -12.12 4.40 -9.30
C LYS A 89 -13.18 4.55 -8.22
N THR A 90 -12.77 4.45 -6.97
CA THR A 90 -13.62 4.54 -5.79
C THR A 90 -14.10 5.97 -5.56
N TRP A 91 -15.12 6.12 -4.74
CA TRP A 91 -15.56 7.45 -4.30
C TRP A 91 -14.48 8.19 -3.51
N ALA A 92 -13.72 7.49 -2.67
CA ALA A 92 -12.62 8.07 -1.90
C ALA A 92 -11.54 8.65 -2.80
N GLU A 93 -11.14 7.92 -3.86
CA GLU A 93 -10.19 8.42 -4.87
C GLU A 93 -10.70 9.67 -5.58
N ARG A 94 -12.00 9.75 -5.88
CA ARG A 94 -12.60 10.97 -6.47
C ARG A 94 -12.63 12.13 -5.47
N LYS A 95 -13.02 11.88 -4.22
CA LYS A 95 -13.10 12.89 -3.17
C LYS A 95 -11.75 13.54 -2.89
N LEU A 96 -10.68 12.75 -2.89
CA LEU A 96 -9.31 13.23 -2.70
C LEU A 96 -8.69 13.83 -3.96
N GLY A 97 -9.36 13.71 -5.12
CA GLY A 97 -8.79 14.12 -6.40
C GLY A 97 -7.50 13.35 -6.72
N LEU A 98 -7.47 12.05 -6.43
CA LEU A 98 -6.35 11.18 -6.82
C LEU A 98 -6.36 11.04 -8.34
N THR A 99 -5.21 11.14 -8.97
CA THR A 99 -5.06 10.94 -10.42
C THR A 99 -4.72 9.48 -10.69
N CYS A 100 -5.44 8.82 -11.61
CA CYS A 100 -5.13 7.46 -12.03
C CYS A 100 -5.09 7.45 -13.55
N TYR A 101 -3.92 7.21 -14.12
CA TYR A 101 -3.77 7.08 -15.56
C TYR A 101 -4.14 5.65 -15.98
N ASP A 102 -4.65 5.50 -17.20
CA ASP A 102 -4.79 4.20 -17.83
C ASP A 102 -3.41 3.68 -18.29
N TYR A 103 -3.37 2.41 -18.70
CA TYR A 103 -2.20 1.85 -19.35
C TYR A 103 -1.92 2.62 -20.65
N CYS A 104 -0.64 2.89 -20.93
CA CYS A 104 -0.17 3.61 -22.12
C CYS A 104 -0.63 5.08 -22.26
N GLU A 105 -1.34 5.68 -21.28
CA GLU A 105 -1.79 7.09 -21.37
C GLU A 105 -0.63 8.11 -21.38
N GLY A 106 0.60 7.70 -21.04
CA GLY A 106 1.79 8.55 -21.03
C GLY A 106 2.50 8.72 -22.39
N GLU A 107 2.12 8.01 -23.46
CA GLU A 107 2.87 8.05 -24.73
C GLU A 107 2.57 9.29 -25.60
N THR A 108 1.52 10.07 -25.28
CA THR A 108 1.02 11.16 -26.14
C THR A 108 0.93 12.52 -25.44
N GLY A 109 1.25 12.60 -24.15
CA GLY A 109 1.02 13.76 -23.28
C GLY A 109 2.29 14.51 -22.83
N ASN A 110 2.09 15.62 -22.11
CA ASN A 110 3.18 16.40 -21.52
C ASN A 110 3.64 15.75 -20.21
N HIS A 111 4.62 14.84 -20.31
CA HIS A 111 5.14 14.02 -19.20
C HIS A 111 5.43 14.78 -17.89
N ILE A 112 5.85 16.05 -17.98
CA ILE A 112 6.12 16.88 -16.80
C ILE A 112 4.86 17.09 -15.97
N THR A 113 3.76 17.47 -16.63
CA THR A 113 2.49 17.71 -15.94
C THR A 113 1.87 16.44 -15.36
N GLU A 114 2.11 15.30 -16.03
CA GLU A 114 1.64 14.00 -15.56
C GLU A 114 2.38 13.58 -14.29
N LEU A 115 3.71 13.74 -14.28
CA LEU A 115 4.57 13.48 -13.13
C LEU A 115 4.22 14.37 -11.94
N GLU A 116 3.96 15.66 -12.16
CA GLU A 116 3.55 16.57 -11.09
C GLU A 116 2.21 16.17 -10.45
N ARG A 117 1.19 15.85 -11.26
CA ARG A 117 -0.09 15.36 -10.75
C ARG A 117 0.03 14.01 -10.05
N SER A 118 0.88 13.14 -10.57
CA SER A 118 1.15 11.83 -9.98
C SER A 118 1.86 11.98 -8.63
N ARG A 119 2.83 12.89 -8.50
CA ARG A 119 3.48 13.21 -7.22
C ARG A 119 2.50 13.75 -6.19
N ALA A 120 1.50 14.53 -6.59
CA ALA A 120 0.45 15.01 -5.70
C ALA A 120 -0.41 13.88 -5.09
N ASN A 121 -0.41 12.67 -5.67
CA ASN A 121 -1.05 11.52 -5.02
C ASN A 121 -0.31 11.09 -3.75
N THR A 122 1.02 11.22 -3.70
CA THR A 122 1.85 10.73 -2.58
C THR A 122 1.44 11.34 -1.23
N GLU A 123 1.01 12.60 -1.23
CA GLU A 123 0.52 13.33 -0.05
C GLU A 123 -0.87 12.85 0.43
N LYS A 124 -1.58 12.10 -0.41
CA LYS A 124 -3.00 11.74 -0.21
C LYS A 124 -3.22 10.25 -0.01
N VAL A 125 -2.20 9.41 -0.15
CA VAL A 125 -2.34 7.95 0.02
C VAL A 125 -2.72 7.60 1.46
N LEU A 126 -2.13 8.26 2.46
CA LEU A 126 -2.50 8.03 3.86
C LEU A 126 -3.94 8.48 4.13
N LEU A 127 -4.36 9.63 3.56
CA LEU A 127 -5.76 10.07 3.64
C LEU A 127 -6.72 9.09 2.98
N LEU A 128 -6.30 8.39 1.93
CA LEU A 128 -7.09 7.33 1.29
C LEU A 128 -7.28 6.15 2.26
N ALA A 129 -6.23 5.75 2.97
CA ALA A 129 -6.29 4.71 3.99
C ALA A 129 -7.30 5.07 5.09
N SER A 130 -7.26 6.31 5.58
CA SER A 130 -8.20 6.84 6.59
C SER A 130 -9.67 6.75 6.14
N ILE A 131 -9.95 6.92 4.85
CA ILE A 131 -11.32 6.82 4.32
C ILE A 131 -11.75 5.36 4.12
N TRP A 132 -10.81 4.45 3.83
CA TRP A 132 -11.10 3.05 3.53
C TRP A 132 -11.27 2.18 4.77
N SER A 133 -10.54 2.44 5.84
CA SER A 133 -10.63 1.66 7.07
C SER A 133 -10.11 2.42 8.29
N LEU A 134 -8.82 2.70 8.30
CA LEU A 134 -8.09 3.22 9.46
C LEU A 134 -6.99 4.15 8.97
N ASP A 135 -6.76 5.23 9.71
CA ASP A 135 -5.64 6.15 9.47
C ASP A 135 -4.40 5.64 10.21
N PRO A 136 -3.36 5.13 9.52
CA PRO A 136 -2.17 4.62 10.19
C PRO A 136 -1.39 5.72 10.93
N SER A 137 -1.57 6.99 10.55
CA SER A 137 -0.88 8.13 11.16
C SER A 137 -1.58 8.68 12.40
N SER A 138 -2.83 8.28 12.66
CA SER A 138 -3.59 8.67 13.84
C SER A 138 -3.51 7.64 14.98
N ILE A 139 -2.74 6.57 14.83
CA ILE A 139 -2.59 5.57 15.88
C ILE A 139 -1.71 6.16 16.98
N ASP A 140 -2.32 6.35 18.14
CA ASP A 140 -1.67 6.89 19.33
C ASP A 140 -0.78 5.82 20.00
N ASP A 141 0.43 6.18 20.43
CA ASP A 141 1.39 5.26 21.05
C ASP A 141 0.82 4.61 22.33
N HIS A 142 -0.12 5.27 23.01
CA HIS A 142 -0.80 4.74 24.20
C HIS A 142 -1.84 3.65 23.89
N ALA A 143 -2.37 3.57 22.66
CA ALA A 143 -3.24 2.45 22.25
C ALA A 143 -2.44 1.17 22.00
N LEU A 144 -1.16 1.32 21.63
CA LEU A 144 -0.20 0.23 21.40
C LEU A 144 0.48 -0.25 22.69
N SER A 145 0.38 0.49 23.81
CA SER A 145 1.12 0.16 25.04
C SER A 145 0.57 -1.02 25.83
N ASP A 146 -0.71 -1.38 25.64
CA ASP A 146 -1.34 -2.51 26.35
C ASP A 146 -1.17 -3.86 25.62
N VAL A 147 -0.70 -3.87 24.36
CA VAL A 147 -0.48 -5.10 23.58
C VAL A 147 0.78 -4.96 22.71
N LEU A 148 1.78 -5.81 22.93
CA LEU A 148 3.04 -5.80 22.17
C LEU A 148 2.84 -6.33 20.74
N GLY A 149 3.27 -5.54 19.74
CA GLY A 149 3.40 -5.99 18.35
C GLY A 149 4.61 -6.92 18.11
N ILE A 150 4.70 -7.52 16.93
CA ILE A 150 5.81 -8.40 16.53
C ILE A 150 6.69 -7.67 15.51
N ALA A 151 8.00 -7.63 15.74
CA ALA A 151 8.98 -7.12 14.79
C ALA A 151 9.98 -8.22 14.41
N GLY A 152 10.31 -8.35 13.12
CA GLY A 152 11.22 -9.39 12.64
C GLY A 152 11.50 -9.37 11.14
N ASP A 153 12.22 -10.39 10.66
CA ASP A 153 12.49 -10.64 9.25
C ASP A 153 11.49 -11.65 8.66
N LEU A 154 11.05 -11.45 7.41
CA LEU A 154 10.33 -12.51 6.66
C LEU A 154 11.34 -13.58 6.22
N SER A 155 11.30 -14.73 6.87
CA SER A 155 11.92 -15.94 6.32
C SER A 155 10.94 -16.62 5.38
N GLN A 156 11.35 -16.91 4.14
CA GLN A 156 10.55 -17.77 3.27
C GLN A 156 10.44 -19.15 3.93
N ALA A 157 9.23 -19.55 4.31
CA ALA A 157 8.97 -20.94 4.62
C ALA A 157 9.24 -21.77 3.36
N ARG A 158 10.29 -22.61 3.39
CA ARG A 158 10.56 -23.59 2.33
C ARG A 158 9.30 -24.41 2.13
N GLN A 159 8.70 -24.30 0.94
CA GLN A 159 7.66 -25.23 0.52
C GLN A 159 8.26 -26.65 0.58
N ARG A 160 7.62 -27.52 1.37
CA ARG A 160 7.86 -28.96 1.34
C ARG A 160 6.96 -29.59 0.30
#